data_AF-A0AAV5N760-F1
#
_entry.id   AF-A0AAV5N760-F1
#
_cell.length_a   1.000
_cell.length_b   1.000
_cell.length_c   1.000
_cell.angle_alpha   90.00
_cell.angle_beta   90.00
_cell.angle_gamma   90.00
#
_symmetry.space_group_name_H-M   'P 1'
#
loop_
_entity.id
_entity.type
_entity.pdbx_description
1 polymer ?
#
loop_
_entity_poly.entity_id
_entity_poly.type
_entity_poly.pdbx_seq_one_letter_code
_entity_poly.pdbx_strand_id
1 'polypeptide(L)'
;MNYDLSQKFKVYLEFSGKKYRIYGQSIGISHLDLGGGSSGSLLLNDKKQIAGIYFGVDGANNELGLAQLLRWKPETYHNDEARSVAYDLIFGNKNTTKYYAQFAKEHKTHLYEQIKQINNDEFRFVEKTKRHNLG
;
A
#
# COMPACT_ATOMS: atom_id res chain seq x y z
N MET A 1 -22.42 3.86 -6.33
CA MET A 1 -21.85 5.11 -5.78
C MET A 1 -20.35 4.92 -5.69
N ASN A 2 -19.56 5.85 -6.24
CA ASN A 2 -18.10 5.84 -6.12
C ASN A 2 -17.73 6.53 -4.81
N TYR A 3 -17.36 5.76 -3.79
CA TYR A 3 -16.87 6.25 -2.51
C TYR A 3 -15.35 6.39 -2.56
N ASP A 4 -14.84 7.33 -3.36
CA ASP A 4 -13.42 7.67 -3.25
C ASP A 4 -13.21 8.60 -2.04
N LEU A 5 -13.01 7.98 -0.88
CA LEU A 5 -12.67 8.65 0.38
C LEU A 5 -11.15 8.76 0.57
N SER A 6 -10.37 8.60 -0.50
CA SER A 6 -8.92 8.72 -0.43
C SER A 6 -8.53 10.18 -0.17
N GLN A 7 -7.77 10.39 0.91
CA GLN A 7 -7.19 11.67 1.27
C GLN A 7 -5.65 11.57 1.15
N LYS A 8 -5.04 12.67 0.72
CA LYS A 8 -3.59 12.75 0.46
C LYS A 8 -2.89 13.31 1.69
N PHE A 9 -2.05 12.50 2.34
CA PHE A 9 -1.25 12.93 3.49
C PHE A 9 0.24 12.87 3.15
N LYS A 10 1.00 13.88 3.61
CA LYS A 10 2.47 13.86 3.59
C LYS A 10 2.97 13.75 5.02
N VAL A 11 3.19 12.52 5.47
CA VAL A 11 3.78 12.28 6.79
C VAL A 11 5.30 12.12 6.62
N TYR A 12 6.04 13.07 7.17
CA TYR A 12 7.49 12.97 7.33
C TYR A 12 7.74 12.49 8.76
N LEU A 13 8.35 11.31 8.89
CA LEU A 13 8.70 10.74 10.19
C LEU A 13 10.20 10.57 10.25
N GLU A 14 10.80 11.01 11.35
CA GLU A 14 12.18 10.67 11.66
C GLU A 14 12.19 9.51 12.65
N PHE A 15 12.89 8.43 12.30
CA PHE A 15 13.07 7.27 13.18
C PHE A 15 14.53 6.85 13.17
N SER A 16 15.15 6.75 14.34
CA SER A 16 16.58 6.45 14.50
C SER A 16 17.50 7.33 13.63
N GLY A 17 17.23 8.64 13.56
CA GLY A 17 18.02 9.61 12.78
C GLY A 17 17.87 9.49 11.26
N LYS A 18 16.95 8.66 10.78
CA LYS A 18 16.64 8.50 9.35
C LYS A 18 15.29 9.12 9.05
N LYS A 19 15.22 9.88 7.96
CA LYS A 19 13.98 10.48 7.45
C LYS A 19 13.24 9.44 6.61
N TYR A 20 12.06 9.06 7.08
CA TYR A 20 11.11 8.25 6.35
C TYR A 20 10.00 9.14 5.82
N ARG A 21 9.58 8.85 4.60
CA ARG A 21 8.44 9.49 3.99
C ARG A 21 7.45 8.40 3.62
N ILE A 22 6.24 8.51 4.14
CA ILE A 22 5.13 7.69 3.66
C ILE A 22 4.72 8.27 2.31
N TYR A 23 4.84 7.45 1.26
CA TYR A 23 4.40 7.79 -0.09
C TYR A 23 3.09 7.04 -0.38
N GLY A 24 2.05 7.74 -0.82
CA GLY A 24 0.79 7.11 -1.18
C GLY A 24 -0.42 8.01 -0.94
N GLN A 25 -1.59 7.52 -1.37
CA GLN A 25 -2.88 7.93 -0.82
C GLN A 25 -3.27 7.03 0.35
N SER A 26 -3.97 7.63 1.31
CA SER A 26 -4.58 6.93 2.44
C SER A 26 -6.09 7.07 2.38
N ILE A 27 -6.81 6.16 3.02
CA ILE A 27 -8.24 6.32 3.25
C ILE A 27 -8.40 7.10 4.56
N GLY A 28 -9.15 8.21 4.49
CA GLY A 28 -9.60 8.94 5.67
C GLY A 28 -10.87 8.30 6.22
N ILE A 29 -10.87 7.95 7.51
CA ILE A 29 -11.99 7.31 8.20
C ILE A 29 -12.48 8.30 9.25
N SER A 30 -13.67 8.86 9.02
CA SER A 30 -14.30 9.75 10.02
C SER A 30 -15.02 8.95 11.09
N HIS A 31 -15.20 9.54 12.27
CA HIS A 31 -15.93 8.95 13.41
C HIS A 31 -15.34 7.59 13.86
N LEU A 32 -14.02 7.56 13.99
CA LEU A 32 -13.30 6.35 14.35
C LEU A 32 -13.45 6.05 15.85
N ASP A 33 -14.22 5.02 16.18
CA ASP A 33 -14.30 4.47 17.55
C ASP A 33 -13.41 3.23 17.69
N LEU A 34 -12.10 3.43 17.47
CA LEU A 34 -11.10 2.38 17.69
C LEU A 34 -10.31 2.67 18.96
N GLY A 35 -10.25 1.66 19.84
CA GLY A 35 -9.38 1.70 21.01
C GLY A 35 -7.89 1.73 20.64
N GLY A 36 -7.06 2.09 21.62
CA GLY A 36 -5.61 1.99 21.50
C GLY A 36 -5.17 0.56 21.16
N GLY A 37 -4.13 0.43 20.34
CA GLY A 37 -3.62 -0.88 19.88
C GLY A 37 -4.30 -1.43 18.62
N SER A 38 -5.22 -0.68 18.01
CA SER A 38 -5.89 -1.06 16.77
C SER A 38 -5.03 -0.92 15.49
N SER A 39 -3.89 -0.23 15.54
CA SER A 39 -2.96 -0.11 14.42
C SER A 39 -2.54 -1.49 13.89
N GLY A 40 -2.53 -1.65 12.56
CA GLY A 40 -2.31 -2.93 11.89
C GLY A 40 -3.59 -3.68 11.52
N SER A 41 -4.76 -3.20 11.97
CA SER A 41 -6.05 -3.80 11.61
C SER A 41 -6.33 -3.70 10.11
N LEU A 42 -6.97 -4.75 9.57
CA LEU A 42 -7.45 -4.77 8.20
C LEU A 42 -8.66 -3.83 8.05
N LEU A 43 -8.61 -2.98 7.03
CA LEU A 43 -9.79 -2.25 6.57
C LEU A 43 -10.46 -3.03 5.45
N LEU A 44 -11.74 -3.34 5.62
CA LEU A 44 -12.57 -3.97 4.60
C LEU A 44 -13.55 -2.95 4.00
N ASN A 45 -13.80 -3.04 2.70
CA ASN A 45 -14.89 -2.31 2.07
C ASN A 45 -16.26 -2.98 2.32
N ASP A 46 -17.33 -2.34 1.83
CA ASP A 46 -18.71 -2.84 1.88
C ASP A 46 -18.90 -4.23 1.26
N LYS A 47 -18.02 -4.61 0.34
CA LYS A 47 -17.98 -5.94 -0.30
C LYS A 47 -17.09 -6.95 0.43
N LYS A 48 -16.62 -6.65 1.65
CA LYS A 48 -15.71 -7.49 2.45
C LYS A 48 -14.33 -7.74 1.79
N GLN A 49 -13.89 -6.84 0.92
CA GLN A 49 -12.58 -6.90 0.29
C GLN A 49 -11.59 -6.05 1.07
N ILE A 50 -10.34 -6.49 1.17
CA ILE A 50 -9.29 -5.72 1.87
C ILE A 50 -9.00 -4.44 1.08
N ALA A 51 -9.30 -3.30 1.69
CA ALA A 51 -9.08 -1.97 1.13
C ALA A 51 -7.74 -1.37 1.60
N GLY A 52 -7.31 -1.69 2.82
CA GLY A 52 -6.08 -1.13 3.38
C GLY A 52 -5.74 -1.67 4.76
N ILE A 53 -4.70 -1.08 5.35
CA ILE A 53 -4.24 -1.36 6.71
C ILE A 53 -4.34 -0.08 7.52
N TYR A 54 -5.15 -0.09 8.58
CA TYR A 54 -5.25 1.04 9.50
C TYR A 54 -3.92 1.25 10.23
N PHE A 55 -3.42 2.48 10.28
CA PHE A 55 -2.11 2.77 10.89
C PHE A 55 -2.13 3.86 11.97
N GLY A 56 -3.15 4.71 12.03
CA GLY A 56 -3.25 5.69 13.10
C GLY A 56 -4.35 6.71 12.91
N VAL A 57 -4.32 7.75 13.74
CA VAL A 57 -5.23 8.89 13.70
C VAL A 57 -4.45 10.18 13.44
N ASP A 58 -5.10 11.15 12.80
CA ASP A 58 -4.62 12.53 12.69
C ASP A 58 -5.64 13.47 13.36
N GLY A 59 -5.14 14.48 14.08
CA GLY A 59 -5.95 15.45 14.84
C GLY A 59 -6.20 15.12 16.32
N ALA A 60 -6.62 16.13 17.07
CA ALA A 60 -7.10 15.97 18.45
C ALA A 60 -8.46 15.22 18.43
N ASN A 61 -8.73 14.40 19.45
CA ASN A 61 -9.99 13.63 19.61
C ASN A 61 -10.26 12.52 18.58
N ASN A 62 -9.25 11.95 17.91
CA ASN A 62 -9.42 10.81 16.99
C ASN A 62 -10.41 11.07 15.83
N GLU A 63 -10.58 12.32 15.41
CA GLU A 63 -11.61 12.70 14.43
C GLU A 63 -11.39 12.05 13.06
N LEU A 64 -10.12 11.75 12.71
CA LEU A 64 -9.75 11.16 11.44
C LEU A 64 -8.79 9.98 11.60
N GLY A 65 -9.31 8.77 11.40
CA GLY A 65 -8.50 7.57 11.21
C GLY A 65 -7.87 7.52 9.82
N LEU A 66 -6.68 6.95 9.74
CA LEU A 66 -5.91 6.79 8.51
C LEU A 66 -5.61 5.33 8.26
N ALA A 67 -5.92 4.88 7.05
CA ALA A 67 -5.54 3.57 6.56
C ALA A 67 -4.73 3.67 5.26
N GLN A 68 -3.65 2.89 5.18
CA GLN A 68 -2.78 2.80 4.02
C GLN A 68 -3.46 1.89 3.00
N LEU A 69 -3.67 2.38 1.77
CA LEU A 69 -4.11 1.52 0.67
C LEU A 69 -3.09 0.40 0.41
N LEU A 70 -3.54 -0.78 0.00
CA LEU A 70 -2.60 -1.86 -0.37
C LEU A 70 -1.93 -1.61 -1.74
N ARG A 71 -2.63 -0.89 -2.60
CA ARG A 71 -2.20 -0.52 -3.94
C ARG A 71 -2.73 0.86 -4.24
N TRP A 72 -1.89 1.69 -4.84
CA TRP A 72 -2.27 2.97 -5.39
C TRP A 72 -1.66 3.16 -6.77
N LYS A 73 -2.48 3.60 -7.73
CA LYS A 73 -2.02 4.01 -9.04
C LYS A 73 -2.49 5.46 -9.28
N PRO A 74 -1.64 6.33 -9.83
CA PRO A 74 -2.03 7.68 -10.19
C PRO A 74 -3.09 7.62 -11.30
N GLU A 75 -4.12 8.44 -11.19
CA GLU A 75 -5.01 8.70 -12.31
C GLU A 75 -4.31 9.60 -13.32
N THR A 76 -4.39 9.26 -14.60
CA THR A 76 -3.59 9.86 -15.70
C THR A 76 -3.86 11.36 -15.91
N TYR A 77 -4.95 11.89 -15.35
CA TYR A 77 -5.43 13.25 -15.59
C TYR A 77 -5.01 14.28 -14.54
N HIS A 78 -4.60 13.83 -13.36
CA HIS A 78 -4.12 14.71 -12.31
C HIS A 78 -2.64 14.42 -12.14
N ASN A 79 -1.80 15.44 -12.09
CA ASN A 79 -0.34 15.38 -11.98
C ASN A 79 0.12 14.79 -10.61
N ASP A 80 -0.46 13.65 -10.24
CA ASP A 80 -0.51 13.04 -8.93
C ASP A 80 0.78 12.30 -8.61
N GLU A 81 1.51 11.86 -9.64
CA GLU A 81 2.87 11.32 -9.49
C GLU A 81 3.84 12.30 -8.83
N ALA A 82 3.63 13.62 -8.97
CA ALA A 82 4.46 14.62 -8.31
C ALA A 82 4.27 14.69 -6.79
N ARG A 83 3.18 14.11 -6.26
CA ARG A 83 2.78 14.24 -4.85
C ARG A 83 2.70 12.90 -4.12
N SER A 84 2.42 11.82 -4.86
CA SER A 84 2.31 10.45 -4.37
C SER A 84 2.96 9.50 -5.38
N VAL A 85 3.70 8.51 -4.92
CA VAL A 85 4.36 7.52 -5.79
C VAL A 85 3.42 6.34 -5.99
N ALA A 86 3.18 5.90 -7.22
CA ALA A 86 2.39 4.70 -7.52
C ALA A 86 2.98 3.52 -6.76
N TYR A 87 2.22 2.68 -6.05
CA TYR A 87 2.80 1.53 -5.36
C TYR A 87 1.82 0.36 -5.26
N ASP A 88 2.39 -0.80 -4.97
CA ASP A 88 1.70 -2.02 -4.59
C ASP A 88 2.52 -2.67 -3.48
N LEU A 89 1.93 -2.95 -2.33
CA LEU A 89 2.66 -3.52 -1.18
C LEU A 89 3.18 -4.93 -1.46
N ILE A 90 2.54 -5.68 -2.35
CA ILE A 90 2.93 -7.04 -2.72
C ILE A 90 3.87 -7.01 -3.92
N PHE A 91 3.48 -6.32 -4.98
CA PHE A 91 4.16 -6.36 -6.28
C PHE A 91 5.17 -5.23 -6.47
N GLY A 92 5.13 -4.16 -5.68
CA GLY A 92 5.93 -2.97 -5.89
C GLY A 92 5.50 -2.15 -7.12
N ASN A 93 6.39 -1.29 -7.59
CA ASN A 93 6.25 -0.51 -8.83
C ASN A 93 7.55 -0.60 -9.67
N LYS A 94 7.58 0.05 -10.85
CA LYS A 94 8.76 0.08 -11.75
C LYS A 94 10.07 0.59 -11.10
N ASN A 95 9.97 1.38 -10.04
CA ASN A 95 11.10 1.97 -9.30
C ASN A 95 11.40 1.22 -7.99
N THR A 96 10.63 0.18 -7.65
CA THR A 96 10.77 -0.59 -6.41
C THR A 96 11.75 -1.73 -6.65
N THR A 97 12.88 -1.72 -5.94
CA THR A 97 13.95 -2.71 -6.13
C THR A 97 13.78 -3.98 -5.31
N LYS A 98 12.98 -3.94 -4.24
CA LYS A 98 12.65 -5.09 -3.37
C LYS A 98 11.16 -5.03 -3.00
N TYR A 99 10.43 -6.10 -3.26
CA TYR A 99 9.00 -6.21 -2.95
C TYR A 99 8.62 -7.67 -2.63
N TYR A 100 7.49 -7.86 -1.96
CA TYR A 100 7.16 -9.16 -1.36
C TYR A 100 6.98 -10.29 -2.37
N ALA A 101 6.43 -10.01 -3.55
CA ALA A 101 6.30 -11.01 -4.61
C ALA A 101 7.65 -11.53 -5.13
N GLN A 102 8.72 -10.72 -5.09
CA GLN A 102 10.07 -11.19 -5.40
C GLN A 102 10.56 -12.18 -4.34
N PHE A 103 10.41 -11.85 -3.06
CA PHE A 103 10.70 -12.78 -1.96
C PHE A 103 9.88 -14.08 -2.12
N ALA A 104 8.58 -13.97 -2.40
CA ALA A 104 7.69 -15.10 -2.60
C ALA A 104 8.18 -16.04 -3.71
N LYS A 105 8.67 -15.48 -4.83
CA LYS A 105 9.30 -16.21 -5.94
C LYS A 105 10.60 -16.88 -5.54
N GLU A 106 11.51 -16.15 -4.91
CA GLU A 106 12.82 -16.65 -4.49
C GLU A 106 12.69 -17.82 -3.52
N HIS A 107 11.72 -17.75 -2.61
CA HIS A 107 11.48 -18.76 -1.58
C HIS A 107 10.38 -19.78 -1.94
N LYS A 108 9.81 -19.73 -3.15
CA LYS A 108 8.75 -20.65 -3.63
C LYS A 108 7.59 -20.79 -2.65
N THR A 109 7.13 -19.68 -2.10
CA THR A 109 6.04 -19.66 -1.12
C THR A 109 4.68 -19.99 -1.77
N HIS A 110 3.67 -20.31 -0.96
CA HIS A 110 2.30 -20.53 -1.45
C HIS A 110 1.75 -19.33 -2.24
N LEU A 111 2.10 -18.10 -1.83
CA LEU A 111 1.71 -16.89 -2.56
C LEU A 111 2.23 -16.90 -4.00
N TYR A 112 3.47 -17.37 -4.22
CA TYR A 112 4.01 -17.44 -5.58
C TYR A 112 3.26 -18.43 -6.46
N GLU A 113 2.85 -19.57 -5.90
CA GLU A 113 2.00 -20.54 -6.61
C GLU A 113 0.66 -19.92 -7.02
N GLN A 114 0.05 -19.12 -6.14
CA GLN A 114 -1.16 -18.37 -6.48
C GLN A 114 -0.91 -17.33 -7.57
N ILE A 115 0.19 -16.58 -7.51
CA ILE A 115 0.54 -15.56 -8.52
C ILE A 115 0.63 -16.18 -9.93
N LYS A 116 1.26 -17.35 -10.07
CA LYS A 116 1.39 -18.05 -11.36
C LYS A 116 0.05 -18.43 -11.99
N GLN A 117 -1.01 -18.56 -11.19
CA GLN A 117 -2.34 -18.90 -11.66
C GLN A 117 -3.15 -17.67 -12.11
N ILE A 118 -2.68 -16.46 -11.81
CA ILE A 118 -3.39 -15.23 -12.15
C ILE A 118 -3.19 -14.89 -13.63
N ASN A 119 -4.27 -14.87 -14.41
CA ASN A 119 -4.24 -14.49 -15.82
C ASN A 119 -4.38 -12.96 -15.99
N ASN A 120 -3.44 -12.20 -15.43
CA ASN A 120 -3.39 -10.74 -15.57
C ASN A 120 -1.93 -10.26 -15.58
N ASP A 121 -1.53 -9.65 -16.70
CA ASP A 121 -0.15 -9.23 -16.96
C ASP A 121 0.41 -8.24 -15.92
N GLU A 122 -0.47 -7.46 -15.28
CA GLU A 122 -0.06 -6.48 -14.28
C GLU A 122 0.52 -7.13 -13.01
N PHE A 123 0.28 -8.43 -12.78
CA PHE A 123 0.82 -9.19 -11.64
C PHE A 123 1.92 -10.17 -12.05
N ARG A 124 2.13 -10.36 -13.35
CA ARG A 124 3.08 -11.33 -13.90
C ARG A 124 4.45 -10.74 -14.22
N PHE A 125 4.65 -9.43 -14.05
CA PHE A 125 5.99 -8.84 -14.27
C PHE A 125 7.06 -9.40 -13.32
N VAL A 126 6.66 -9.94 -12.17
CA VAL A 126 7.53 -10.66 -11.23
C VAL A 126 8.11 -11.94 -11.83
N GLU A 127 7.44 -12.53 -12.83
CA GLU A 127 7.97 -13.66 -13.60
C GLU A 127 9.10 -13.19 -14.53
N LYS A 128 8.93 -12.00 -15.13
CA LYS A 128 9.85 -11.40 -16.12
C LYS A 128 11.11 -10.79 -15.50
N THR A 129 11.11 -10.49 -14.19
CA THR A 129 12.29 -9.96 -13.51
C THR A 129 13.37 -11.04 -13.42
N LYS A 130 14.45 -10.89 -14.21
CA LYS A 130 15.68 -11.68 -14.07
C LYS A 130 16.32 -11.37 -12.73
N ARG A 131 16.91 -12.38 -12.09
CA ARG A 131 17.69 -12.24 -10.85
C ARG A 131 18.64 -11.04 -10.99
N HIS A 132 18.41 -9.98 -10.20
CA HIS A 132 19.48 -9.04 -9.94
C HIS A 132 20.50 -9.81 -9.10
N ASN A 133 21.68 -10.05 -9.65
CA ASN A 133 22.79 -10.56 -8.86
C ASN A 133 23.06 -9.52 -7.78
N LEU A 134 22.73 -9.85 -6.54
CA LEU A 134 23.24 -9.15 -5.37
C LEU A 134 24.72 -9.52 -5.29
N GLY A 135 25.57 -8.63 -5.81
CA GLY A 135 26.98 -8.57 -5.46
C GLY A 135 27.17 -8.05 -4.05
#